data_AF-A0A6N7WEC4-F1
#
_entry.id   AF-A0A6N7WEC4-F1
#
_cell.length_a   1.000
_cell.length_b   1.000
_cell.length_c   1.000
_cell.angle_alpha   90.00
_cell.angle_beta   90.00
_cell.angle_gamma   90.00
#
_symmetry.space_group_name_H-M   'P 1'
#
loop_
_entity.id
_entity.type
_entity.pdbx_description
1 polymer ?
#
loop_
_entity_poly.entity_id
_entity_poly.type
_entity_poly.pdbx_seq_one_letter_code
_entity_poly.pdbx_strand_id
1 'polypeptide(L)'
;MTEPVYEYEKYLGFDGVKRMAFRIPFACFDTTVLEETLTYVVRLDTDGWIRKYHKNSNLVEELKAPVEEEKDWYTLKDKVREHLELYCTDENIGKVYGKYAQAHKRGDFSLRFRAQGFFWLPRTLLGIEGQMYAFYDMPKVIHDMNRFAVEVFREKHGKIFDIIQPEVMLFEEETAVPFSEGKGSEKYFCGYGW
;
A
#
# COMPACT_ATOMS: atom_id res chain seq x y z
N MET A 1 0.89 2.67 13.10
CA MET A 1 1.88 1.95 13.97
C MET A 1 1.11 1.32 15.12
N THR A 2 1.20 0.00 15.31
CA THR A 2 0.32 -0.75 16.22
C THR A 2 0.84 -0.81 17.66
N GLU A 3 1.19 0.34 18.23
CA GLU A 3 1.63 0.43 19.63
C GLU A 3 0.63 -0.24 20.60
N PRO A 4 -0.70 -0.09 20.43
CA PRO A 4 -1.66 -0.75 21.31
C PRO A 4 -1.59 -2.28 21.29
N VAL A 5 -1.29 -2.88 20.14
CA VAL A 5 -1.17 -4.35 20.01
C VAL A 5 0.10 -4.84 20.70
N TYR A 6 1.20 -4.11 20.54
CA TYR A 6 2.48 -4.46 21.17
C TYR A 6 2.40 -4.42 22.70
N GLU A 7 1.77 -3.37 23.26
CA GLU A 7 1.56 -3.29 24.71
C GLU A 7 0.63 -4.38 25.22
N TYR A 8 -0.39 -4.75 24.44
CA TYR A 8 -1.30 -5.84 24.77
C TYR A 8 -0.62 -7.22 24.74
N GLU A 9 0.24 -7.48 23.74
CA GLU A 9 1.06 -8.71 23.66
C GLU A 9 1.95 -8.85 24.90
N LYS A 10 2.62 -7.76 25.29
CA LYS A 10 3.44 -7.72 26.51
C LYS A 10 2.61 -7.93 27.77
N TYR A 11 1.44 -7.31 27.87
CA TYR A 11 0.52 -7.51 28.98
C TYR A 11 0.10 -8.99 29.13
N LEU A 12 -0.11 -9.69 28.01
CA LEU A 12 -0.42 -11.12 27.99
C LEU A 12 0.81 -12.03 28.23
N GLY A 13 2.01 -11.46 28.39
CA GLY A 13 3.25 -12.21 28.61
C GLY A 13 3.87 -12.80 27.34
N PHE A 14 3.44 -12.36 26.16
CA PHE A 14 4.09 -12.73 24.90
C PHE A 14 5.30 -11.83 24.62
N ASP A 15 6.22 -12.34 23.81
CA ASP A 15 7.29 -11.53 23.23
C ASP A 15 6.66 -10.45 22.35
N GLY A 16 6.96 -9.19 22.64
CA GLY A 16 6.38 -8.07 21.90
C GLY A 16 6.84 -8.08 20.45
N VAL A 17 5.91 -7.93 19.50
CA VAL A 17 6.22 -7.87 18.06
C VAL A 17 5.98 -6.47 17.52
N LYS A 18 7.06 -5.77 17.14
CA LYS A 18 6.95 -4.52 16.39
C LYS A 18 6.67 -4.82 14.93
N ARG A 19 5.62 -4.19 14.41
CA ARG A 19 5.15 -4.35 13.02
C ARG A 19 5.48 -3.07 12.26
N MET A 20 6.42 -3.15 11.33
CA MET A 20 6.84 -2.03 10.50
C MET A 20 6.60 -2.35 9.03
N ALA A 21 6.56 -1.32 8.19
CA ALA A 21 6.37 -1.48 6.77
C ALA A 21 6.99 -0.28 6.04
N PHE A 22 7.50 -0.55 4.84
CA PHE A 22 7.77 0.50 3.87
C PHE A 22 6.77 0.32 2.72
N ARG A 23 6.06 1.40 2.38
CA ARG A 23 5.10 1.42 1.28
C ARG A 23 5.56 2.45 0.26
N ILE A 24 5.56 2.04 -1.00
CA ILE A 24 5.83 2.95 -2.11
C ILE A 24 4.72 4.03 -2.08
N PRO A 25 5.05 5.33 -2.13
CA PRO A 25 4.10 6.41 -1.88
C PRO A 25 3.22 6.69 -3.10
N PHE A 26 2.37 5.73 -3.49
CA PHE A 26 1.35 5.93 -4.53
C PHE A 26 0.26 6.91 -4.12
N ALA A 27 0.15 7.22 -2.82
CA ALA A 27 -0.70 8.27 -2.29
C ALA A 27 -0.08 9.67 -2.52
N CYS A 28 0.13 10.03 -3.79
CA CYS A 28 0.80 11.25 -4.20
C CYS A 28 -0.13 12.31 -4.81
N PHE A 29 -1.45 12.13 -4.76
CA PHE A 29 -2.42 13.06 -5.34
C PHE A 29 -3.04 13.99 -4.30
N ASP A 30 -3.41 15.18 -4.74
CA ASP A 30 -4.22 16.10 -3.94
C ASP A 30 -5.70 15.78 -4.11
N THR A 31 -6.43 15.73 -3.00
CA THR A 31 -7.85 15.42 -3.04
C THR A 31 -8.61 16.53 -3.75
N THR A 32 -9.30 16.20 -4.83
CA THR A 32 -10.02 17.18 -5.66
C THR A 32 -11.46 16.74 -5.86
N VAL A 33 -12.42 17.57 -5.44
CA VAL A 33 -13.85 17.33 -5.68
C VAL A 33 -14.17 17.66 -7.14
N LEU A 34 -14.68 16.67 -7.87
CA LEU A 34 -15.04 16.80 -9.29
C LEU A 34 -16.51 17.15 -9.45
N GLU A 35 -17.36 16.57 -8.61
CA GLU A 35 -18.80 16.80 -8.63
C GLU A 35 -19.36 16.67 -7.22
N GLU A 36 -20.24 17.57 -6.82
CA GLU A 36 -20.93 17.50 -5.54
C GLU A 36 -22.43 17.77 -5.73
N THR A 37 -23.24 16.84 -5.22
CA THR A 37 -24.70 16.95 -5.21
C THR A 37 -25.23 16.84 -3.79
N LEU A 38 -26.55 16.91 -3.62
CA LEU A 38 -27.20 16.68 -2.33
C LEU A 38 -27.05 15.24 -1.84
N THR A 39 -26.82 14.27 -2.73
CA THR A 39 -26.83 12.85 -2.41
C THR A 39 -25.47 12.18 -2.50
N TYR A 40 -24.51 12.72 -3.26
CA TYR A 40 -23.16 12.15 -3.39
C TYR A 40 -22.08 13.21 -3.67
N VAL A 41 -20.82 12.77 -3.56
CA VAL A 41 -19.62 13.52 -3.94
C VAL A 41 -18.74 12.61 -4.80
N VAL A 42 -18.35 13.07 -5.98
CA VAL A 42 -17.30 12.43 -6.80
C VAL A 42 -16.01 13.19 -6.57
N ARG A 43 -14.92 12.49 -6.23
CA ARG A 43 -13.61 13.11 -6.02
C ARG A 43 -12.47 12.22 -6.47
N LEU A 44 -11.38 12.87 -6.84
CA LEU A 44 -10.05 12.27 -6.92
C LEU A 44 -9.50 12.14 -5.50
N ASP A 45 -9.20 10.92 -5.08
CA ASP A 45 -8.59 10.63 -3.78
C ASP A 45 -7.06 10.72 -3.86
N THR A 46 -6.42 10.69 -2.68
CA THR A 46 -4.96 10.81 -2.59
C THR A 46 -4.21 9.64 -3.23
N ASP A 47 -4.83 8.47 -3.34
CA ASP A 47 -4.31 7.26 -4.00
C ASP A 47 -4.52 7.24 -5.52
N GLY A 48 -5.06 8.32 -6.10
CA GLY A 48 -5.26 8.49 -7.53
C GLY A 48 -6.57 7.92 -8.07
N TRP A 49 -7.39 7.29 -7.22
CA TRP A 49 -8.70 6.80 -7.64
C TRP A 49 -9.71 7.92 -7.74
N ILE A 50 -10.61 7.83 -8.72
CA ILE A 50 -11.83 8.64 -8.73
C ILE A 50 -12.96 7.79 -8.19
N ARG A 51 -13.51 8.20 -7.05
CA ARG A 51 -14.57 7.48 -6.36
C ARG A 51 -15.77 8.38 -6.11
N LYS A 52 -16.95 7.77 -6.12
CA LYS A 52 -18.21 8.38 -5.74
C LYS A 52 -18.63 7.93 -4.35
N TYR A 53 -18.78 8.90 -3.47
CA TYR A 53 -19.17 8.73 -2.08
C TYR A 53 -20.62 9.14 -1.91
N HIS A 54 -21.48 8.22 -1.49
CA HIS A 54 -22.87 8.56 -1.18
C HIS A 54 -22.95 9.21 0.20
N LYS A 55 -23.65 10.35 0.33
CA LYS A 55 -23.75 11.07 1.62
C LYS A 55 -24.67 10.37 2.62
N ASN A 56 -25.66 9.63 2.11
CA ASN A 56 -26.70 8.99 2.91
C ASN A 56 -26.40 7.51 3.23
N SER A 57 -25.24 6.98 2.81
CA SER A 57 -24.84 5.60 3.08
C SER A 57 -23.32 5.47 3.08
N ASN A 58 -22.80 4.36 3.60
CA ASN A 58 -21.36 4.06 3.50
C ASN A 58 -20.97 3.46 2.13
N LEU A 59 -21.83 3.62 1.11
CA LEU A 59 -21.54 3.11 -0.23
C LEU A 59 -20.51 4.01 -0.92
N VAL A 60 -19.47 3.37 -1.43
CA VAL A 60 -18.45 3.97 -2.28
C VAL A 60 -18.44 3.21 -3.60
N GLU A 61 -18.57 3.93 -4.70
CA GLU A 61 -18.45 3.39 -6.06
C GLU A 61 -17.11 3.80 -6.64
N GLU A 62 -16.34 2.83 -7.14
CA GLU A 62 -15.08 3.06 -7.84
C GLU A 62 -15.40 3.41 -9.30
N LEU A 63 -15.11 4.64 -9.73
CA LEU A 63 -15.46 5.12 -11.07
C LEU A 63 -14.30 5.02 -12.05
N LYS A 64 -13.09 5.36 -11.58
CA LYS A 64 -11.88 5.32 -12.41
C LYS A 64 -10.66 4.92 -11.60
N ALA A 65 -9.89 3.96 -12.11
CA ALA A 65 -8.63 3.53 -11.54
C ALA A 65 -7.49 4.53 -11.84
N PRO A 66 -6.44 4.59 -11.00
CA PRO A 66 -5.25 5.39 -11.25
C PRO A 66 -4.55 5.09 -12.58
N VAL A 67 -4.62 3.84 -13.05
CA VAL A 67 -4.01 3.38 -14.30
C VAL A 67 -5.05 2.62 -15.13
N GLU A 68 -5.45 3.20 -16.26
CA GLU A 68 -6.27 2.52 -17.28
C GLU A 68 -5.44 2.22 -18.53
N GLU A 69 -4.46 3.07 -18.85
CA GLU A 69 -3.59 2.94 -20.01
C GLU A 69 -2.09 2.94 -19.64
N GLU A 70 -1.25 2.49 -20.57
CA GLU A 70 0.22 2.49 -20.42
C GLU A 70 0.78 3.89 -20.08
N LYS A 71 0.22 4.95 -20.65
CA LYS A 71 0.64 6.33 -20.39
C LYS A 71 0.39 6.75 -18.93
N ASP A 72 -0.72 6.30 -18.35
CA ASP A 72 -1.10 6.64 -16.97
C ASP A 72 -0.07 6.07 -16.00
N TRP A 73 0.36 4.82 -16.22
CA TRP A 73 1.40 4.18 -15.43
C TRP A 73 2.70 4.97 -15.44
N TYR A 74 3.21 5.37 -16.61
CA TYR A 74 4.48 6.10 -16.68
C TYR A 74 4.39 7.49 -16.05
N THR A 75 3.26 8.17 -16.24
CA THR A 75 3.01 9.48 -15.59
C THR A 75 3.00 9.33 -14.06
N LEU A 76 2.31 8.31 -13.54
CA LEU A 76 2.27 8.01 -12.11
C LEU A 76 3.66 7.61 -11.59
N LYS A 77 4.39 6.77 -12.33
CA LYS A 77 5.73 6.30 -11.97
C LYS A 77 6.70 7.46 -11.75
N ASP A 78 6.69 8.45 -12.64
CA ASP A 78 7.56 9.63 -12.51
C ASP A 78 7.19 10.48 -11.30
N LYS A 79 5.89 10.71 -11.08
CA LYS A 79 5.42 11.41 -9.87
C LYS A 79 5.80 10.69 -8.58
N VAL A 80 5.71 9.36 -8.55
CA VAL A 80 6.11 8.55 -7.39
C VAL A 80 7.62 8.64 -7.15
N ARG A 81 8.43 8.72 -8.20
CA ARG A 81 9.89 8.94 -8.06
C ARG A 81 10.19 10.28 -7.40
N GLU A 82 9.54 11.35 -7.83
CA GLU A 82 9.69 12.66 -7.19
C GLU A 82 9.32 12.59 -5.69
N HIS A 83 8.21 11.92 -5.36
CA HIS A 83 7.81 11.73 -3.96
C HIS A 83 8.80 10.88 -3.16
N LEU A 84 9.40 9.84 -3.77
CA LEU A 84 10.43 9.04 -3.12
C LEU A 84 11.69 9.87 -2.81
N GLU A 85 12.06 10.80 -3.69
CA GLU A 85 13.19 11.70 -3.48
C GLU A 85 12.90 12.77 -2.42
N LEU A 86 11.68 13.29 -2.39
CA LEU A 86 11.27 14.32 -1.42
C LEU A 86 11.06 13.75 -0.01
N TYR A 87 10.40 12.61 0.12
CA TYR A 87 9.92 12.11 1.41
C TYR A 87 10.69 10.90 1.92
N CYS A 88 11.22 10.04 1.03
CA CYS A 88 11.96 8.83 1.39
C CYS A 88 13.48 9.02 1.31
N THR A 89 13.95 10.17 1.82
CA THR A 89 15.38 10.48 1.99
C THR A 89 15.99 9.64 3.11
N ASP A 90 17.32 9.47 3.04
CA ASP A 90 18.09 8.70 4.03
C ASP A 90 17.93 9.31 5.44
N GLU A 91 17.85 10.65 5.52
CA GLU A 91 17.58 11.35 6.77
C GLU A 91 16.20 11.00 7.35
N ASN A 92 15.15 10.99 6.52
CA ASN A 92 13.80 10.65 6.98
C ASN A 92 13.69 9.18 7.36
N ILE A 93 14.33 8.28 6.60
CA ILE A 93 14.47 6.86 6.94
C ILE A 93 15.15 6.73 8.31
N GLY A 94 16.25 7.44 8.54
CA GLY A 94 16.96 7.51 9.81
C GLY A 94 16.08 7.99 10.96
N LYS A 95 15.29 9.05 10.76
CA LYS A 95 14.35 9.57 11.79
C LYS A 95 13.25 8.57 12.13
N VAL A 96 12.68 7.91 11.12
CA VAL A 96 11.53 6.99 11.31
C VAL A 96 11.96 5.70 11.98
N TYR A 97 13.06 5.08 11.53
CA TYR A 97 13.48 3.75 11.98
C TYR A 97 14.57 3.79 13.06
N GLY A 98 15.43 4.81 13.05
CA GLY A 98 16.58 4.93 13.97
C GLY A 98 16.19 5.00 15.44
N LYS A 99 15.00 5.52 15.76
CA LYS A 99 14.46 5.50 17.14
C LYS A 99 14.28 4.10 17.72
N TYR A 100 14.20 3.07 16.88
CA TYR A 100 14.04 1.68 17.31
C TYR A 100 15.36 0.90 17.33
N ALA A 101 16.42 1.43 16.71
CA ALA A 101 17.68 0.69 16.48
C ALA A 101 18.32 0.17 17.79
N GLN A 102 18.35 1.01 18.84
CA GLN A 102 18.96 0.61 20.12
C GLN A 102 18.15 -0.46 20.86
N ALA A 103 16.81 -0.36 20.82
CA ALA A 103 15.93 -1.35 21.44
C ALA A 103 15.93 -2.68 20.67
N HIS A 104 15.95 -2.61 19.33
CA HIS A 104 16.10 -3.78 18.47
C HIS A 104 17.45 -4.49 18.72
N LYS A 105 18.55 -3.75 18.80
CA LYS A 105 19.89 -4.31 19.09
C LYS A 105 20.00 -5.03 20.44
N ARG A 106 19.22 -4.61 21.44
CA ARG A 106 19.15 -5.29 22.75
C ARG A 106 18.26 -6.54 22.73
N GLY A 107 17.48 -6.76 21.68
CA GLY A 107 16.51 -7.83 21.60
C GLY A 107 15.22 -7.54 22.38
N ASP A 108 14.84 -6.27 22.56
CA ASP A 108 13.66 -5.89 23.35
C ASP A 108 12.32 -6.32 22.70
N PHE A 109 12.35 -6.65 21.40
CA PHE A 109 11.21 -7.07 20.59
C PHE A 109 11.64 -7.81 19.31
N SER A 110 10.74 -8.59 18.73
CA SER A 110 10.89 -9.09 17.35
C SER A 110 10.26 -8.12 16.34
N LEU A 111 10.93 -7.91 15.22
CA LEU A 111 10.53 -7.06 14.12
C LEU A 111 9.95 -7.88 12.97
N ARG A 112 8.65 -7.68 12.72
CA ARG A 112 7.98 -8.12 11.50
C ARG A 112 7.87 -6.97 10.52
N PHE A 113 8.53 -7.09 9.38
CA PHE A 113 8.56 -6.05 8.36
C PHE A 113 7.72 -6.45 7.15
N ARG A 114 6.84 -5.55 6.72
CA ARG A 114 5.93 -5.78 5.59
C ARG A 114 6.41 -5.03 4.35
N ALA A 115 6.41 -5.74 3.23
CA ALA A 115 6.58 -5.19 1.90
C ALA A 115 5.32 -5.46 1.08
N GLN A 116 4.97 -4.52 0.21
CA GLN A 116 3.84 -4.71 -0.70
C GLN A 116 4.16 -5.84 -1.69
N GLY A 117 3.18 -6.70 -1.97
CA GLY A 117 3.31 -7.78 -2.94
C GLY A 117 3.26 -7.31 -4.40
N PHE A 118 3.75 -8.16 -5.29
CA PHE A 118 3.82 -7.94 -6.73
C PHE A 118 2.49 -8.16 -7.44
N PHE A 119 1.56 -8.87 -6.81
CA PHE A 119 0.18 -8.92 -7.28
C PHE A 119 -0.66 -7.80 -6.65
N TRP A 120 -0.39 -7.46 -5.38
CA TRP A 120 -1.11 -6.41 -4.67
C TRP A 120 -0.88 -5.00 -5.25
N LEU A 121 0.34 -4.70 -5.70
CA LEU A 121 0.66 -3.38 -6.25
C LEU A 121 -0.14 -3.07 -7.51
N PRO A 122 -0.13 -3.89 -8.58
CA PRO A 122 -0.98 -3.65 -9.73
C PRO A 122 -2.46 -3.58 -9.35
N ARG A 123 -2.95 -4.42 -8.44
CA ARG A 123 -4.33 -4.35 -7.94
C ARG A 123 -4.69 -2.98 -7.37
N THR A 124 -3.76 -2.37 -6.63
CA THR A 124 -3.96 -1.06 -6.02
C THR A 124 -4.14 0.04 -7.07
N LEU A 125 -3.54 -0.13 -8.25
CA LEU A 125 -3.49 0.89 -9.31
C LEU A 125 -4.46 0.66 -10.46
N LEU A 126 -4.81 -0.58 -10.77
CA LEU A 126 -5.74 -0.94 -11.85
C LEU A 126 -7.10 -1.47 -11.34
N GLY A 127 -7.20 -1.78 -10.04
CA GLY A 127 -8.28 -2.60 -9.51
C GLY A 127 -8.08 -4.08 -9.82
N ILE A 128 -8.91 -4.95 -9.21
CA ILE A 128 -8.79 -6.40 -9.42
C ILE A 128 -9.15 -6.81 -10.85
N GLU A 129 -10.23 -6.26 -11.41
CA GLU A 129 -10.67 -6.58 -12.77
C GLU A 129 -9.70 -6.01 -13.82
N GLY A 130 -9.32 -4.73 -13.68
CA GLY A 130 -8.37 -4.09 -14.59
C GLY A 130 -7.01 -4.79 -14.62
N GLN A 131 -6.52 -5.23 -13.45
CA GLN A 131 -5.29 -6.03 -13.39
C GLN A 131 -5.40 -7.35 -14.14
N MET A 132 -6.55 -8.06 -14.04
CA MET A 132 -6.73 -9.34 -14.72
C MET A 132 -6.66 -9.22 -16.24
N TYR A 133 -7.28 -8.17 -16.80
CA TYR A 133 -7.16 -7.88 -18.24
C TYR A 133 -5.76 -7.41 -18.61
N ALA A 134 -5.14 -6.56 -17.79
CA ALA A 134 -3.81 -6.02 -18.05
C ALA A 134 -2.71 -7.09 -18.15
N PHE A 135 -2.88 -8.27 -17.55
CA PHE A 135 -1.95 -9.40 -17.77
C PHE A 135 -1.90 -9.84 -19.24
N TYR A 136 -2.99 -9.70 -19.98
CA TYR A 136 -3.10 -10.05 -21.39
C TYR A 136 -2.88 -8.84 -22.30
N ASP A 137 -3.52 -7.71 -21.96
CA ASP A 137 -3.58 -6.52 -22.82
C ASP A 137 -2.35 -5.62 -22.64
N MET A 138 -1.79 -5.56 -21.43
CA MET A 138 -0.67 -4.68 -21.07
C MET A 138 0.45 -5.41 -20.29
N PRO A 139 0.96 -6.57 -20.75
CA PRO A 139 1.92 -7.37 -20.00
C PRO A 139 3.22 -6.62 -19.70
N LYS A 140 3.65 -5.72 -20.61
CA LYS A 140 4.84 -4.89 -20.42
C LYS A 140 4.68 -3.92 -19.25
N VAL A 141 3.49 -3.34 -19.08
CA VAL A 141 3.17 -2.42 -17.98
C VAL A 141 3.23 -3.16 -16.66
N ILE A 142 2.60 -4.34 -16.56
CA ILE A 142 2.65 -5.17 -15.35
C ILE A 142 4.09 -5.57 -14.99
N HIS A 143 4.89 -5.96 -15.98
CA HIS A 143 6.31 -6.25 -15.75
C HIS A 143 7.10 -5.03 -15.29
N ASP A 144 6.82 -3.84 -15.84
CA ASP A 144 7.49 -2.60 -15.44
C ASP A 144 7.07 -2.14 -14.04
N MET A 145 5.79 -2.27 -13.67
CA MET A 145 5.30 -2.06 -12.31
C MET A 145 6.07 -2.90 -11.28
N ASN A 146 6.19 -4.20 -11.55
CA ASN A 146 6.90 -5.10 -10.66
C ASN A 146 8.40 -4.82 -10.61
N ARG A 147 9.02 -4.49 -11.76
CA ARG A 147 10.43 -4.11 -11.81
C ARG A 147 10.69 -2.84 -11.00
N PHE A 148 9.84 -1.83 -11.15
CA PHE A 148 9.92 -0.60 -10.37
C PHE A 148 9.80 -0.88 -8.86
N ALA A 149 8.87 -1.73 -8.45
CA ALA A 149 8.73 -2.12 -7.05
C ALA A 149 10.00 -2.78 -6.49
N VAL A 150 10.59 -3.72 -7.24
CA VAL A 150 11.86 -4.37 -6.87
C VAL A 150 12.99 -3.35 -6.75
N GLU A 151 13.11 -2.42 -7.69
CA GLU A 151 14.15 -1.38 -7.68
C GLU A 151 14.04 -0.51 -6.43
N VAL A 152 12.84 0.00 -6.14
CA VAL A 152 12.58 0.83 -4.96
C VAL A 152 12.83 0.03 -3.67
N PHE A 153 12.36 -1.22 -3.59
CA PHE A 153 12.60 -2.07 -2.44
C PHE A 153 14.07 -2.36 -2.23
N ARG A 154 14.83 -2.67 -3.29
CA ARG A 154 16.27 -2.94 -3.18
C ARG A 154 17.02 -1.73 -2.62
N GLU A 155 16.68 -0.53 -3.07
CA GLU A 155 17.30 0.70 -2.57
C GLU A 155 16.85 1.03 -1.15
N LYS A 156 15.55 1.17 -0.93
CA LYS A 156 14.99 1.70 0.32
C LYS A 156 15.04 0.68 1.45
N HIS A 157 14.74 -0.60 1.19
CA HIS A 157 14.90 -1.62 2.23
C HIS A 157 16.36 -1.84 2.61
N GLY A 158 17.32 -1.74 1.68
CA GLY A 158 18.74 -1.80 2.03
C GLY A 158 19.10 -0.77 3.11
N LYS A 159 18.74 0.50 2.87
CA LYS A 159 18.94 1.60 3.82
C LYS A 159 18.20 1.42 5.15
N ILE A 160 16.99 0.88 5.13
CA ILE A 160 16.22 0.60 6.35
C ILE A 160 16.86 -0.54 7.14
N PHE A 161 17.31 -1.60 6.47
CA PHE A 161 17.86 -2.80 7.09
C PHE A 161 19.28 -2.62 7.61
N ASP A 162 19.99 -1.60 7.15
CA ASP A 162 21.23 -1.12 7.80
C ASP A 162 20.95 -0.55 9.21
N ILE A 163 19.71 -0.12 9.49
CA ILE A 163 19.30 0.47 10.78
C ILE A 163 18.60 -0.57 11.67
N ILE A 164 17.65 -1.31 11.10
CA ILE A 164 16.85 -2.32 11.80
C ILE A 164 16.68 -3.57 10.93
N GLN A 165 17.17 -4.71 11.39
CA GLN A 165 17.08 -5.95 10.64
C GLN A 165 15.83 -6.74 11.02
N PRO A 166 14.89 -7.00 10.10
CA PRO A 166 13.70 -7.79 10.43
C PRO A 166 14.03 -9.27 10.59
N GLU A 167 13.47 -9.90 11.62
CA GLU A 167 13.52 -11.36 11.76
C GLU A 167 12.51 -12.04 10.83
N VAL A 168 11.41 -11.36 10.51
CA VAL A 168 10.37 -11.86 9.61
C VAL A 168 10.03 -10.82 8.55
N MET A 169 10.19 -11.20 7.29
CA MET A 169 9.69 -10.46 6.14
C MET A 169 8.34 -11.03 5.70
N LEU A 170 7.34 -10.16 5.56
CA LEU A 170 6.02 -10.49 5.05
C LEU A 170 5.78 -9.75 3.74
N PHE A 171 5.55 -10.48 2.65
CA PHE A 171 5.02 -9.92 1.42
C PHE A 171 3.50 -9.97 1.45
N GLU A 172 2.87 -8.81 1.33
CA GLU A 172 1.41 -8.67 1.29
C GLU A 172 0.91 -9.06 -0.10
N GLU A 173 0.60 -10.35 -0.30
CA GLU A 173 -0.02 -10.87 -1.52
C GLU A 173 -1.47 -11.29 -1.23
N GLU A 174 -2.39 -10.88 -2.10
CA GLU A 174 -3.77 -11.39 -2.09
C GLU A 174 -4.00 -12.11 -3.42
N THR A 175 -3.84 -13.43 -3.42
CA THR A 175 -4.12 -14.28 -4.59
C THR A 175 -5.54 -14.87 -4.57
N ALA A 176 -6.28 -14.67 -3.47
CA ALA A 176 -7.63 -15.19 -3.33
C ALA A 176 -8.61 -14.34 -4.16
N VAL A 177 -8.83 -14.76 -5.40
CA VAL A 177 -10.01 -14.38 -6.17
C VAL A 177 -11.10 -15.38 -5.80
N PRO A 178 -12.14 -15.03 -5.02
CA PRO A 178 -13.32 -15.89 -4.97
C PRO A 178 -14.03 -15.74 -6.32
N PHE A 179 -13.66 -16.56 -7.28
CA PHE A 179 -14.51 -16.80 -8.45
C PHE A 179 -15.70 -17.63 -7.96
N SER A 180 -16.69 -16.96 -7.38
CA SER A 180 -17.99 -17.58 -7.09
C SER A 180 -18.92 -17.25 -8.25
N GLU A 181 -19.09 -18.23 -9.14
CA GLU A 181 -20.31 -18.30 -9.93
C GLU A 181 -21.49 -18.37 -8.97
N GLY A 182 -22.30 -17.32 -8.95
CA GLY A 182 -23.66 -17.39 -8.43
C GLY A 182 -23.81 -17.22 -6.92
N LYS A 183 -24.50 -16.13 -6.58
CA LYS A 183 -25.28 -15.88 -5.36
C LYS A 183 -24.49 -15.58 -4.08
N GLY A 184 -24.77 -14.40 -3.55
CA GLY A 184 -24.55 -14.10 -2.14
C GLY A 184 -23.37 -13.18 -1.93
N SER A 185 -23.69 -11.91 -1.78
CA SER A 185 -22.81 -10.88 -1.24
C SER A 185 -22.25 -11.26 0.14
N GLU A 186 -21.09 -11.89 0.19
CA GLU A 186 -20.16 -11.74 1.31
C GLU A 186 -18.91 -11.07 0.76
N LYS A 187 -19.02 -9.74 0.64
CA LYS A 187 -17.85 -8.87 0.52
C LYS A 187 -17.03 -9.09 1.78
N TYR A 188 -15.94 -9.85 1.67
CA TYR A 188 -14.84 -9.79 2.65
C TYR A 188 -14.26 -8.37 2.58
N PHE A 189 -14.90 -7.47 3.33
CA PHE A 189 -14.38 -6.17 3.69
C PHE A 189 -13.14 -6.41 4.56
N CYS A 190 -11.96 -6.48 3.95
CA CYS A 190 -10.73 -6.20 4.68
C CYS A 190 -10.69 -4.68 4.86
N GLY A 191 -11.35 -4.23 5.92
CA GLY A 191 -11.50 -2.83 6.28
C GLY A 191 -10.15 -2.14 6.36
N TYR A 192 -10.10 -0.99 5.71
CA TYR A 192 -9.14 0.06 5.98
C TYR A 192 -9.07 0.33 7.49
N GLY A 193 -7.89 0.12 8.06
CA GLY A 193 -7.54 0.49 9.42
C GLY A 193 -6.05 0.30 9.62
N TRP A 194 -5.25 1.34 9.39
CA TRP A 194 -3.82 1.41 9.74
C TRP A 194 -3.40 2.81 10.12
#